data_AF-A0A3M1CXL6-F1
#
_entry.id   AF-A0A3M1CXL6-F1
#
_cell.length_a   1.000
_cell.length_b   1.000
_cell.length_c   1.000
_cell.angle_alpha   90.00
_cell.angle_beta   90.00
_cell.angle_gamma   90.00
#
_symmetry.space_group_name_H-M   'P 1'
#
loop_
_entity.id
_entity.type
_entity.pdbx_description
1 polymer ?
#
loop_
_entity_poly.entity_id
_entity_poly.type
_entity_poly.pdbx_seq_one_letter_code
_entity_poly.pdbx_strand_id
1 'polypeptide(L)'
;MFEAEKRVADAAEGIGRGDPGAIAVLMEALLLSGISMKMAGSSAPASGAEHLISHYWDMTASSEGRVEGWHGAQVGVATIVSAGLYGYLRNLDPAGIDPDALCSSRPDLVDDGQLQALHGSWWKLARRELDKKTLSDKDYVEELAKVLEGWERMWSHLDPVLRPADRVRRILEKAGAPTRVGQLGLTGEQLERAFVAARQIRARLTVLDLCAELGLLENAKKQVCGFVK
;
A
#
# COMPACT_ATOMS: atom_id res chain seq x y z
N MET A 1 -11.53 3.99 -16.20
CA MET A 1 -10.31 4.01 -15.36
C MET A 1 -9.17 3.22 -15.99
N PHE A 2 -9.36 1.95 -16.39
CA PHE A 2 -8.31 1.13 -17.03
C PHE A 2 -7.73 1.73 -18.32
N GLU A 3 -8.57 2.37 -19.14
CA GLU A 3 -8.13 3.03 -20.35
C GLU A 3 -7.23 4.25 -20.07
N ALA A 4 -7.53 5.01 -19.02
CA ALA A 4 -6.70 6.14 -18.60
C ALA A 4 -5.34 5.68 -18.07
N GLU A 5 -5.30 4.64 -17.24
CA GLU A 5 -4.04 4.02 -16.78
C GLU A 5 -3.19 3.54 -17.95
N LYS A 6 -3.80 2.84 -18.91
CA LYS A 6 -3.10 2.36 -20.10
C LYS A 6 -2.52 3.51 -20.92
N ARG A 7 -3.32 4.56 -21.20
CA ARG A 7 -2.86 5.74 -21.96
C ARG A 7 -1.68 6.44 -21.28
N VAL A 8 -1.70 6.56 -19.95
CA VAL A 8 -0.58 7.12 -19.18
C VAL A 8 0.66 6.23 -19.26
N ALA A 9 0.49 4.91 -19.12
CA ALA A 9 1.59 3.96 -19.24
C ALA A 9 2.25 3.97 -20.62
N ASP A 10 1.44 4.09 -21.68
CA ASP A 10 1.91 4.18 -23.07
C ASP A 10 2.62 5.52 -23.33
N ALA A 11 2.19 6.60 -22.66
CA ALA A 11 2.78 7.94 -22.77
C ALA A 11 3.98 8.20 -21.82
N ALA A 12 4.40 7.21 -21.02
CA ALA A 12 5.35 7.38 -19.93
C ALA A 12 6.66 8.09 -20.33
N GLU A 13 7.27 7.70 -21.46
CA GLU A 13 8.51 8.34 -21.94
C GLU A 13 8.30 9.82 -22.27
N GLY A 14 7.19 10.16 -22.94
CA GLY A 14 6.86 11.53 -23.25
C GLY A 14 6.54 12.36 -22.01
N ILE A 15 5.95 11.75 -20.98
CA ILE A 15 5.74 12.39 -19.67
C ILE A 15 7.09 12.77 -19.07
N GLY A 16 8.06 11.85 -19.07
CA GLY A 16 9.41 12.11 -18.56
C GLY A 16 10.16 13.22 -19.30
N ARG A 17 9.87 13.40 -20.60
CA ARG A 17 10.43 14.50 -21.42
C ARG A 17 9.68 15.82 -21.31
N GLY A 18 8.51 15.83 -20.66
CA GLY A 18 7.63 17.00 -20.61
C GLY A 18 6.92 17.29 -21.94
N ASP A 19 6.72 16.28 -22.79
CA ASP A 19 6.05 16.42 -24.08
C ASP A 19 4.60 16.90 -23.86
N PRO A 20 4.15 18.04 -24.44
CA PRO A 20 2.84 18.62 -24.12
C PRO A 20 1.65 17.67 -24.30
N GLY A 21 1.68 16.82 -25.34
CA GLY A 21 0.63 15.82 -25.56
C GLY A 21 0.62 14.70 -24.52
N ALA A 22 1.80 14.26 -24.06
CA ALA A 22 1.90 13.24 -23.02
C ALA A 22 1.49 13.79 -21.65
N ILE A 23 1.86 15.04 -21.35
CA ILE A 23 1.40 15.75 -20.16
C ILE A 23 -0.12 15.93 -20.18
N ALA A 24 -0.73 16.25 -21.33
CA ALA A 24 -2.19 16.33 -21.44
C ALA A 24 -2.87 15.01 -21.07
N VAL A 25 -2.33 13.87 -21.53
CA VAL A 25 -2.82 12.52 -21.17
C VAL A 25 -2.71 12.27 -19.66
N LEU A 26 -1.59 12.64 -19.04
CA LEU A 26 -1.40 12.54 -17.59
C LEU A 26 -2.43 13.40 -16.83
N MET A 27 -2.61 14.64 -17.23
CA MET A 27 -3.56 15.57 -16.60
C MET A 27 -5.00 15.07 -16.73
N GLU A 28 -5.39 14.53 -17.88
CA GLU A 28 -6.72 13.92 -18.07
C GLU A 28 -6.92 12.74 -17.10
N ALA A 29 -5.93 11.86 -16.95
CA ALA A 29 -6.00 10.75 -16.01
C ALA A 29 -6.10 11.21 -14.54
N LEU A 30 -5.36 12.25 -14.16
CA LEU A 30 -5.44 12.84 -12.81
C LEU A 30 -6.81 13.49 -12.55
N LEU A 31 -7.40 14.17 -13.54
CA LEU A 31 -8.76 14.71 -13.45
C LEU A 31 -9.79 13.60 -13.29
N LEU A 32 -9.69 12.53 -14.07
CA LEU A 32 -10.56 11.35 -13.95
C LEU A 32 -10.43 10.68 -12.58
N SER A 33 -9.21 10.61 -12.04
CA SER A 33 -8.98 10.15 -10.67
C SER A 33 -9.73 11.03 -9.65
N GLY A 34 -9.62 12.36 -9.75
CA GLY A 34 -10.37 13.30 -8.92
C GLY A 34 -11.89 13.14 -9.01
N ILE A 35 -12.43 13.00 -10.22
CA ILE A 35 -13.86 12.73 -10.46
C ILE A 35 -14.27 11.41 -9.82
N SER A 36 -13.46 10.36 -9.95
CA SER A 36 -13.76 9.05 -9.37
C SER A 36 -13.84 9.09 -7.84
N MET A 37 -12.93 9.83 -7.18
CA MET A 37 -12.98 10.03 -5.74
C MET A 37 -14.24 10.80 -5.32
N LYS A 38 -14.62 11.82 -6.09
CA LYS A 38 -15.86 12.57 -5.82
C LYS A 38 -17.10 11.69 -5.96
N MET A 39 -17.16 10.83 -6.97
CA MET A 39 -18.27 9.89 -7.18
C MET A 39 -18.34 8.83 -6.07
N ALA A 40 -17.19 8.31 -5.62
CA ALA A 40 -17.13 7.31 -4.56
C ALA A 40 -17.34 7.87 -3.14
N GLY A 41 -17.38 9.19 -2.97
CA GLY A 41 -17.47 9.83 -1.65
C GLY A 41 -16.24 9.61 -0.76
N SER A 42 -15.14 9.08 -1.32
CA SER A 42 -13.91 8.76 -0.59
C SER A 42 -12.71 8.74 -1.54
N SER A 43 -11.49 8.77 -0.99
CA SER A 43 -10.27 8.63 -1.79
C SER A 43 -9.95 7.19 -2.20
N ALA A 44 -10.74 6.19 -1.79
CA ALA A 44 -10.44 4.78 -2.02
C ALA A 44 -10.15 4.41 -3.49
N PRO A 45 -10.82 4.99 -4.51
CA PRO A 45 -10.51 4.69 -5.91
C PRO A 45 -9.09 5.08 -6.36
N ALA A 46 -8.41 5.98 -5.64
CA ALA A 46 -7.11 6.49 -6.01
C ALA A 46 -6.06 6.37 -4.88
N SER A 47 -6.41 5.78 -3.74
CA SER A 47 -5.58 5.78 -2.53
C SER A 47 -5.76 4.48 -1.74
N GLY A 48 -4.79 3.59 -1.86
CA GLY A 48 -4.68 2.32 -1.16
C GLY A 48 -3.45 2.26 -0.25
N ALA A 49 -2.84 1.08 -0.16
CA ALA A 49 -1.66 0.81 0.65
C ALA A 49 -0.46 1.70 0.27
N GLU A 50 -0.29 1.95 -1.03
CA GLU A 50 0.80 2.77 -1.56
C GLU A 50 0.75 4.21 -1.05
N HIS A 51 -0.45 4.77 -0.86
CA HIS A 51 -0.63 6.09 -0.28
C HIS A 51 -0.40 6.09 1.23
N LEU A 52 -0.82 5.04 1.95
CA LEU A 52 -0.55 4.93 3.38
C LEU A 52 0.95 4.87 3.67
N ILE A 53 1.72 4.15 2.84
CA ILE A 53 3.19 4.10 2.94
C ILE A 53 3.79 5.50 2.73
N SER A 54 3.36 6.23 1.69
CA SER A 54 3.80 7.60 1.43
C SER A 54 3.45 8.55 2.60
N HIS A 55 2.21 8.52 3.10
CA HIS A 55 1.82 9.34 4.24
C HIS A 55 2.60 9.01 5.50
N TYR A 56 2.93 7.74 5.74
CA TYR A 56 3.77 7.38 6.87
C TYR A 56 5.18 8.01 6.75
N TRP A 57 5.78 8.01 5.56
CA TRP A 57 7.07 8.67 5.35
C TRP A 57 7.03 10.19 5.57
N ASP A 58 5.92 10.85 5.23
CA ASP A 58 5.71 12.27 5.48
C ASP A 58 5.53 12.54 6.98
N MET A 59 4.68 11.75 7.65
CA MET A 59 4.41 11.88 9.08
C MET A 59 5.67 11.72 9.95
N THR A 60 6.64 10.89 9.53
CA THR A 60 7.90 10.69 10.26
C THR A 60 9.04 11.59 9.78
N ALA A 61 8.86 12.37 8.69
CA ALA A 61 9.93 13.15 8.08
C ALA A 61 10.58 14.12 9.08
N SER A 62 9.77 14.95 9.72
CA SER A 62 10.26 15.96 10.66
C SER A 62 10.97 15.35 11.88
N SER A 63 10.45 14.26 12.45
CA SER A 63 11.08 13.59 13.60
C SER A 63 12.41 12.91 13.25
N GLU A 64 12.61 12.57 11.97
CA GLU A 64 13.82 11.94 11.46
C GLU A 64 14.81 12.98 10.87
N GLY A 65 14.52 14.28 11.00
CA GLY A 65 15.36 15.34 10.43
C GLY A 65 15.35 15.40 8.91
N ARG A 66 14.32 14.83 8.27
CA ARG A 66 14.10 14.84 6.82
C ARG A 66 13.11 15.95 6.43
N VAL A 67 13.17 16.33 5.16
CA VAL A 67 12.11 17.11 4.50
C VAL A 67 11.14 16.13 3.84
N GLU A 68 9.87 16.50 3.76
CA GLU A 68 8.85 15.75 3.02
C GLU A 68 9.26 15.58 1.55
N GLY A 69 9.02 14.39 1.01
CA GLY A 69 9.38 14.07 -0.37
C GLY A 69 8.32 14.51 -1.37
N TRP A 70 8.62 14.37 -2.66
CA TRP A 70 7.60 14.53 -3.68
C TRP A 70 6.58 13.39 -3.56
N HIS A 71 5.34 13.73 -3.20
CA HIS A 71 4.28 12.75 -2.93
C HIS A 71 4.10 11.73 -4.07
N GLY A 72 4.03 12.19 -5.33
CA GLY A 72 3.90 11.29 -6.48
C GLY A 72 5.09 10.32 -6.66
N ALA A 73 6.30 10.75 -6.29
CA ALA A 73 7.49 9.89 -6.35
C ALA A 73 7.47 8.82 -5.23
N GLN A 74 7.08 9.21 -4.02
CA GLN A 74 6.85 8.28 -2.91
C GLN A 74 5.77 7.25 -3.26
N VAL A 75 4.60 7.72 -3.70
CA VAL A 75 3.48 6.86 -4.12
C VAL A 75 3.90 5.94 -5.26
N GLY A 76 4.69 6.41 -6.23
CA GLY A 76 5.22 5.58 -7.31
C GLY A 76 6.04 4.39 -6.81
N VAL A 77 7.02 4.63 -5.93
CA VAL A 77 7.83 3.55 -5.31
C VAL A 77 6.95 2.63 -4.45
N ALA A 78 6.05 3.20 -3.65
CA ALA A 78 5.12 2.43 -2.81
C ALA A 78 4.10 1.61 -3.61
N THR A 79 3.80 2.01 -4.87
CA THR A 79 2.94 1.23 -5.78
C THR A 79 3.63 -0.05 -6.21
N ILE A 80 4.96 -0.04 -6.42
CA ILE A 80 5.74 -1.26 -6.69
C ILE A 80 5.66 -2.22 -5.49
N VAL A 81 5.80 -1.69 -4.27
CA VAL A 81 5.68 -2.45 -3.02
C VAL A 81 4.28 -3.08 -2.92
N SER A 82 3.23 -2.28 -3.12
CA SER A 82 1.84 -2.75 -3.02
C SER A 82 1.51 -3.80 -4.07
N ALA A 83 1.95 -3.60 -5.31
CA ALA A 83 1.83 -4.59 -6.39
C ALA A 83 2.58 -5.89 -6.06
N GLY A 84 3.78 -5.79 -5.49
CA GLY A 84 4.55 -6.94 -5.02
C GLY A 84 3.82 -7.70 -3.91
N LEU A 85 3.15 -7.00 -2.99
CA LEU A 85 2.38 -7.62 -1.92
C LEU A 85 1.12 -8.33 -2.43
N TYR A 86 0.39 -7.73 -3.37
CA TYR A 86 -0.71 -8.43 -4.05
C TYR A 86 -0.23 -9.72 -4.73
N GLY A 87 0.91 -9.66 -5.45
CA GLY A 87 1.51 -10.84 -6.06
C GLY A 87 1.96 -11.89 -5.05
N TYR A 88 2.52 -11.47 -3.91
CA TYR A 88 2.90 -12.37 -2.82
C TYR A 88 1.68 -13.11 -2.25
N LEU A 89 0.62 -12.37 -1.90
CA LEU A 89 -0.60 -12.95 -1.33
C LEU A 89 -1.35 -13.81 -2.35
N ARG A 90 -1.40 -13.43 -3.63
CA ARG A 90 -2.07 -14.23 -4.68
C ARG A 90 -1.50 -15.64 -4.83
N ASN A 91 -0.22 -15.82 -4.54
CA ASN A 91 0.49 -17.11 -4.63
C ASN A 91 0.45 -17.91 -3.31
N LEU A 92 -0.25 -17.41 -2.30
CA LEU A 92 -0.44 -18.11 -1.03
C LEU A 92 -1.50 -19.20 -1.17
N ASP A 93 -1.23 -20.37 -0.59
CA ASP A 93 -2.24 -21.40 -0.39
C ASP A 93 -3.04 -21.07 0.89
N PRO A 94 -4.35 -20.77 0.79
CA PRO A 94 -5.16 -20.45 1.96
C PRO A 94 -5.44 -21.67 2.85
N ALA A 95 -5.26 -22.91 2.37
CA ALA A 95 -5.62 -24.12 3.11
C ALA A 95 -4.78 -24.35 4.37
N GLY A 96 -3.59 -23.76 4.43
CA GLY A 96 -2.69 -23.86 5.60
C GLY A 96 -2.92 -22.80 6.67
N ILE A 97 -3.95 -21.95 6.52
CA ILE A 97 -4.18 -20.79 7.40
C ILE A 97 -5.30 -21.13 8.38
N ASP A 98 -4.95 -21.10 9.67
CA ASP A 98 -5.88 -21.35 10.77
C ASP A 98 -6.23 -20.02 11.46
N PRO A 99 -7.47 -19.51 11.30
CA PRO A 99 -7.90 -18.27 11.94
C PRO A 99 -7.82 -18.29 13.47
N ASP A 100 -8.14 -19.42 14.10
CA ASP A 100 -8.11 -19.57 15.55
C ASP A 100 -6.68 -19.46 16.08
N ALA A 101 -5.73 -20.11 15.39
CA ALA A 101 -4.32 -20.04 15.73
C ALA A 101 -3.75 -18.61 15.60
N LEU A 102 -4.22 -17.82 14.64
CA LEU A 102 -3.76 -16.45 14.41
C LEU A 102 -4.37 -15.44 15.40
N CYS A 103 -5.58 -15.69 15.91
CA CYS A 103 -6.35 -14.75 16.70
C CYS A 103 -5.58 -14.17 17.90
N SER A 104 -4.82 -15.00 18.61
CA SER A 104 -4.04 -14.58 19.79
C SER A 104 -2.76 -13.81 19.44
N SER A 105 -2.36 -13.80 18.17
CA SER A 105 -1.11 -13.19 17.68
C SER A 105 -1.34 -12.10 16.63
N ARG A 106 -2.60 -11.68 16.44
CA ARG A 106 -2.97 -10.76 15.36
C ARG A 106 -2.31 -9.39 15.55
N PRO A 107 -1.87 -8.73 14.46
CA PRO A 107 -1.03 -7.53 14.56
C PRO A 107 -1.74 -6.29 15.14
N ASP A 108 -3.05 -6.34 15.35
CA ASP A 108 -3.82 -5.23 15.90
C ASP A 108 -3.83 -5.20 17.43
N LEU A 109 -3.29 -6.25 18.06
CA LEU A 109 -3.08 -6.32 19.52
C LEU A 109 -1.82 -5.56 19.97
N VAL A 110 -1.34 -4.59 19.19
CA VAL A 110 -0.18 -3.76 19.57
C VAL A 110 -0.46 -2.94 20.82
N ASP A 111 0.50 -2.90 21.74
CA ASP A 111 0.43 -2.05 22.93
C ASP A 111 0.79 -0.58 22.62
N ASP A 112 0.51 0.30 23.58
CA ASP A 112 0.76 1.75 23.43
C ASP A 112 2.25 2.07 23.25
N GLY A 113 3.14 1.28 23.88
CA GLY A 113 4.59 1.45 23.75
C GLY A 113 5.08 1.10 22.35
N GLN A 114 4.56 0.03 21.74
CA GLN A 114 4.83 -0.34 20.36
C GLN A 114 4.33 0.73 19.39
N LEU A 115 3.12 1.25 19.58
CA LEU A 115 2.62 2.36 18.78
C LEU A 115 3.45 3.63 18.94
N GLN A 116 3.88 3.95 20.17
CA GLN A 116 4.76 5.09 20.43
C GLN A 116 6.11 4.94 19.74
N ALA A 117 6.68 3.73 19.72
CA ALA A 117 7.92 3.44 19.02
C ALA A 117 7.77 3.58 17.50
N LEU A 118 6.63 3.16 16.92
CA LEU A 118 6.38 3.22 15.48
C LEU A 118 5.95 4.59 14.97
N HIS A 119 5.15 5.34 15.73
CA HIS A 119 4.49 6.56 15.26
C HIS A 119 4.97 7.83 15.97
N GLY A 120 5.84 7.71 16.98
CA GLY A 120 6.34 8.87 17.73
C GLY A 120 5.19 9.68 18.33
N SER A 121 5.14 10.98 18.07
CA SER A 121 4.08 11.87 18.55
C SER A 121 2.68 11.54 18.01
N TRP A 122 2.59 10.79 16.91
CA TRP A 122 1.32 10.44 16.25
C TRP A 122 0.66 9.18 16.80
N TRP A 123 1.26 8.52 17.80
CA TRP A 123 0.78 7.21 18.28
C TRP A 123 -0.67 7.20 18.75
N LYS A 124 -1.16 8.28 19.36
CA LYS A 124 -2.57 8.40 19.78
C LYS A 124 -3.54 8.44 18.60
N LEU A 125 -3.11 9.09 17.50
CA LEU A 125 -3.88 9.10 16.26
C LEU A 125 -3.89 7.71 15.63
N ALA A 126 -2.73 7.05 15.58
CA ALA A 126 -2.62 5.68 15.08
C ALA A 126 -3.48 4.71 15.90
N ARG A 127 -3.47 4.79 17.24
CA ARG A 127 -4.36 4.03 18.13
C ARG A 127 -5.82 4.25 17.75
N ARG A 128 -6.26 5.50 17.66
CA ARG A 128 -7.64 5.86 17.30
C ARG A 128 -8.06 5.30 15.92
N GLU A 129 -7.17 5.32 14.94
CA GLU A 129 -7.47 4.81 13.60
C GLU A 129 -7.44 3.27 13.55
N LEU A 130 -6.56 2.63 14.31
CA LEU A 130 -6.48 1.18 14.47
C LEU A 130 -7.72 0.64 15.20
N ASP A 131 -8.12 1.25 16.31
CA ASP A 131 -9.27 0.81 17.11
C ASP A 131 -10.58 0.77 16.32
N LYS A 132 -10.73 1.61 15.28
CA LYS A 132 -11.90 1.62 14.39
C LYS A 132 -12.02 0.38 13.51
N LYS A 133 -10.93 -0.36 13.31
CA LYS A 133 -10.87 -1.57 12.50
C LYS A 133 -10.50 -2.83 13.31
N THR A 134 -10.09 -2.67 14.56
CA THR A 134 -9.85 -3.78 15.49
C THR A 134 -11.16 -4.51 15.76
N LEU A 135 -11.22 -5.77 15.34
CA LEU A 135 -12.36 -6.65 15.55
C LEU A 135 -12.32 -7.31 16.93
N SER A 136 -13.47 -7.78 17.44
CA SER A 136 -13.46 -8.73 18.56
C SER A 136 -12.78 -10.04 18.14
N ASP A 137 -12.33 -10.87 19.09
CA ASP A 137 -11.68 -12.15 18.77
C ASP A 137 -12.61 -13.05 17.93
N LYS A 138 -13.89 -13.10 18.31
CA LYS A 138 -14.93 -13.82 17.57
C LYS A 138 -15.09 -13.27 16.15
N ASP A 139 -15.26 -11.96 16.01
CA ASP A 139 -15.49 -11.35 14.69
C ASP A 139 -14.26 -11.51 13.79
N TYR A 140 -13.04 -11.49 14.34
CA TYR A 140 -11.82 -11.72 13.58
C TYR A 140 -11.77 -13.13 13.00
N VAL A 141 -12.04 -14.16 13.82
CA VAL A 141 -12.07 -15.55 13.36
C VAL A 141 -13.13 -15.73 12.27
N GLU A 142 -14.33 -15.17 12.48
CA GLU A 142 -15.43 -15.25 11.51
C GLU A 142 -15.12 -14.51 10.18
N GLU A 143 -14.58 -13.30 10.24
CA GLU A 143 -14.23 -12.53 9.04
C GLU A 143 -13.07 -13.17 8.27
N LEU A 144 -12.04 -13.64 8.96
CA LEU A 144 -10.92 -14.31 8.30
C LEU A 144 -11.36 -15.63 7.65
N ALA A 145 -12.22 -16.42 8.32
CA ALA A 145 -12.79 -17.62 7.72
C ALA A 145 -13.55 -17.31 6.40
N LYS A 146 -14.37 -16.25 6.37
CA LYS A 146 -15.05 -15.80 5.15
C LYS A 146 -14.08 -15.42 4.03
N VAL A 147 -12.97 -14.77 4.36
CA VAL A 147 -11.92 -14.42 3.38
C VAL A 147 -11.27 -15.68 2.81
N LEU A 148 -10.98 -16.68 3.64
CA LEU A 148 -10.36 -17.94 3.22
C LEU A 148 -11.33 -18.79 2.37
N GLU A 149 -12.60 -18.91 2.78
CA GLU A 149 -13.64 -19.57 1.99
C GLU A 149 -13.88 -18.88 0.64
N GLY A 150 -13.83 -17.54 0.65
CA GLY A 150 -14.00 -16.69 -0.52
C GLY A 150 -12.73 -16.46 -1.34
N TRP A 151 -11.62 -17.15 -1.05
CA TRP A 151 -10.29 -16.81 -1.57
C TRP A 151 -10.22 -16.71 -3.10
N GLU A 152 -10.60 -17.79 -3.79
CA GLU A 152 -10.58 -17.83 -5.26
C GLU A 152 -11.55 -16.82 -5.87
N ARG A 153 -12.71 -16.60 -5.25
CA ARG A 153 -13.66 -15.59 -5.68
C ARG A 153 -13.07 -14.19 -5.52
N MET A 154 -12.41 -13.88 -4.41
CA MET A 154 -11.77 -12.58 -4.21
C MET A 154 -10.73 -12.33 -5.30
N TRP A 155 -9.83 -13.29 -5.54
CA TRP A 155 -8.79 -13.15 -6.56
C TRP A 155 -9.33 -13.10 -7.98
N SER A 156 -10.45 -13.76 -8.30
CA SER A 156 -11.06 -13.65 -9.63
C SER A 156 -11.52 -12.22 -9.96
N HIS A 157 -11.82 -11.39 -8.96
CA HIS A 157 -12.16 -9.97 -9.15
C HIS A 157 -10.91 -9.08 -9.17
N LEU A 158 -9.82 -9.48 -8.50
CA LEU A 158 -8.59 -8.72 -8.41
C LEU A 158 -7.65 -8.96 -9.60
N ASP A 159 -7.49 -10.21 -10.04
CA ASP A 159 -6.56 -10.60 -11.11
C ASP A 159 -6.66 -9.73 -12.39
N PRO A 160 -7.86 -9.32 -12.88
CA PRO A 160 -7.98 -8.45 -14.05
C PRO A 160 -7.44 -7.02 -13.85
N VAL A 161 -7.44 -6.54 -12.61
CA VAL A 161 -7.13 -5.14 -12.28
C VAL A 161 -5.72 -4.97 -11.72
N LEU A 162 -5.12 -6.05 -11.22
CA LEU A 162 -3.76 -6.03 -10.71
C LEU A 162 -2.74 -5.80 -11.82
N ARG A 163 -1.65 -5.11 -11.44
CA ARG A 163 -0.48 -4.90 -12.30
C ARG A 163 0.73 -5.51 -11.60
N PRO A 164 1.48 -6.40 -12.28
CA PRO A 164 2.74 -6.91 -11.75
C PRO A 164 3.72 -5.80 -11.38
N ALA A 165 4.47 -5.99 -10.29
CA ALA A 165 5.41 -4.99 -9.77
C ALA A 165 6.49 -4.61 -10.79
N ASP A 166 6.94 -5.55 -11.62
CA ASP A 166 7.90 -5.32 -12.71
C ASP A 166 7.31 -4.43 -13.83
N ARG A 167 6.02 -4.60 -14.15
CA ARG A 167 5.31 -3.72 -15.09
C ARG A 167 5.24 -2.29 -14.56
N VAL A 168 4.88 -2.11 -13.30
CA VAL A 168 4.82 -0.79 -12.66
C VAL A 168 6.21 -0.14 -12.68
N ARG A 169 7.25 -0.89 -12.29
CA ARG A 169 8.64 -0.43 -12.33
C ARG A 169 9.04 0.06 -13.73
N ARG A 170 8.80 -0.73 -14.77
CA ARG A 170 9.17 -0.36 -16.15
C ARG A 170 8.48 0.92 -16.61
N ILE A 171 7.22 1.15 -16.21
CA ILE A 171 6.48 2.37 -16.56
C ILE A 171 7.14 3.59 -15.88
N LEU A 172 7.46 3.47 -14.58
CA LEU A 172 8.12 4.54 -13.84
C LEU A 172 9.52 4.84 -14.39
N GLU A 173 10.31 3.81 -14.72
CA GLU A 173 11.63 3.95 -15.34
C GLU A 173 11.57 4.67 -16.68
N LYS A 174 10.58 4.34 -17.54
CA LYS A 174 10.36 5.05 -18.81
C LYS A 174 10.06 6.53 -18.60
N ALA A 175 9.34 6.89 -17.54
CA ALA A 175 9.06 8.28 -17.19
C ALA A 175 10.21 8.98 -16.46
N GLY A 176 11.33 8.31 -16.20
CA GLY A 176 12.43 8.85 -15.40
C GLY A 176 12.09 9.02 -13.91
N ALA A 177 11.03 8.36 -13.43
CA ALA A 177 10.59 8.44 -12.04
C ALA A 177 11.37 7.48 -11.13
N PRO A 178 11.48 7.79 -9.82
CA PRO A 178 12.10 6.88 -8.84
C PRO A 178 11.42 5.51 -8.78
N THR A 179 12.23 4.44 -8.68
CA THR A 179 11.77 3.04 -8.50
C THR A 179 12.44 2.33 -7.32
N ARG A 180 13.28 3.05 -6.58
CA ARG A 180 13.96 2.60 -5.36
C ARG A 180 13.86 3.64 -4.26
N VAL A 181 13.82 3.19 -3.01
CA VAL A 181 13.71 4.09 -1.86
C VAL A 181 14.94 5.00 -1.68
N GLY A 182 16.13 4.52 -2.06
CA GLY A 182 17.35 5.34 -2.06
C GLY A 182 17.27 6.57 -2.97
N GLN A 183 16.51 6.50 -4.08
CA GLN A 183 16.28 7.65 -4.97
C GLN A 183 15.34 8.70 -4.35
N LEU A 184 14.60 8.33 -3.30
CA LEU A 184 13.77 9.23 -2.50
C LEU A 184 14.52 9.81 -1.28
N GLY A 185 15.80 9.45 -1.10
CA GLY A 185 16.54 9.78 0.12
C GLY A 185 16.10 8.98 1.35
N LEU A 186 15.46 7.82 1.14
CA LEU A 186 15.00 6.92 2.20
C LEU A 186 15.85 5.65 2.26
N THR A 187 15.97 5.07 3.46
CA THR A 187 16.69 3.82 3.71
C THR A 187 15.77 2.61 3.58
N GLY A 188 16.39 1.43 3.41
CA GLY A 188 15.64 0.16 3.45
C GLY A 188 14.95 -0.09 4.80
N GLU A 189 15.50 0.44 5.90
CA GLU A 189 14.88 0.34 7.24
C GLU A 189 13.62 1.20 7.33
N GLN A 190 13.65 2.43 6.77
CA GLN A 190 12.47 3.30 6.71
C GLN A 190 11.36 2.69 5.86
N LEU A 191 11.71 1.98 4.78
CA LEU A 191 10.75 1.22 3.99
C LEU A 191 10.13 0.07 4.78
N GLU A 192 10.95 -0.74 5.44
CA GLU A 192 10.49 -1.86 6.25
C GLU A 192 9.56 -1.41 7.39
N ARG A 193 9.92 -0.31 8.06
CA ARG A 193 9.10 0.30 9.09
C ARG A 193 7.76 0.79 8.54
N ALA A 194 7.78 1.48 7.39
CA ALA A 194 6.56 1.94 6.74
C ALA A 194 5.65 0.79 6.29
N PHE A 195 6.22 -0.31 5.79
CA PHE A 195 5.46 -1.50 5.38
C PHE A 195 4.61 -2.06 6.53
N VAL A 196 5.13 -2.04 7.76
CA VAL A 196 4.40 -2.52 8.94
C VAL A 196 3.44 -1.45 9.48
N ALA A 197 3.93 -0.22 9.64
CA ALA A 197 3.22 0.82 10.39
C ALA A 197 2.15 1.55 9.58
N ALA A 198 2.27 1.62 8.25
CA ALA A 198 1.38 2.41 7.40
C ALA A 198 -0.10 2.02 7.52
N ARG A 199 -0.41 0.73 7.75
CA ARG A 199 -1.80 0.28 7.97
C ARG A 199 -2.47 1.00 9.14
N GLN A 200 -1.71 1.43 10.14
CA GLN A 200 -2.21 1.90 11.44
C GLN A 200 -2.61 3.38 11.41
N ILE A 201 -2.28 4.14 10.36
CA ILE A 201 -2.51 5.60 10.33
C ILE A 201 -3.91 6.00 9.81
N ARG A 202 -4.72 5.03 9.36
CA ARG A 202 -6.05 5.28 8.80
C ARG A 202 -6.97 4.07 8.93
N ALA A 203 -8.22 4.30 9.33
CA ALA A 203 -9.27 3.28 9.33
C ALA A 203 -9.74 2.94 7.90
N ARG A 204 -8.90 2.22 7.15
CA ARG A 204 -9.18 1.71 5.81
C ARG A 204 -8.51 0.35 5.66
N LEU A 205 -9.26 -0.65 5.26
CA LEU A 205 -8.71 -1.96 4.90
C LEU A 205 -8.01 -1.87 3.53
N THR A 206 -6.76 -2.32 3.49
CA THR A 206 -5.89 -2.39 2.32
C THR A 206 -5.21 -3.76 2.25
N VAL A 207 -4.37 -3.99 1.24
CA VAL A 207 -3.58 -5.21 1.15
C VAL A 207 -2.58 -5.37 2.31
N LEU A 208 -2.16 -4.28 2.95
CA LEU A 208 -1.34 -4.34 4.18
C LEU A 208 -2.14 -4.91 5.33
N ASP A 209 -3.45 -4.63 5.39
CA ASP A 209 -4.36 -5.21 6.37
C ASP A 209 -4.55 -6.69 6.15
N LEU A 210 -4.86 -7.12 4.93
CA LEU A 210 -4.98 -8.55 4.64
C LEU A 210 -3.69 -9.30 4.98
N CYS A 211 -2.52 -8.75 4.63
CA CYS A 211 -1.23 -9.34 4.99
C CYS A 211 -1.01 -9.43 6.51
N ALA A 212 -1.50 -8.44 7.26
CA ALA A 212 -1.44 -8.40 8.72
C ALA A 212 -2.37 -9.46 9.33
N GLU A 213 -3.63 -9.49 8.92
CA GLU A 213 -4.61 -10.44 9.45
C GLU A 213 -4.21 -11.89 9.17
N LEU A 214 -3.46 -12.16 8.10
CA LEU A 214 -2.92 -13.49 7.78
C LEU A 214 -1.64 -13.85 8.57
N GLY A 215 -1.13 -12.96 9.43
CA GLY A 215 0.11 -13.18 10.18
C GLY A 215 1.38 -13.13 9.32
N LEU A 216 1.32 -12.51 8.13
CA LEU A 216 2.39 -12.60 7.12
C LEU A 216 3.28 -11.36 7.02
N LEU A 217 3.02 -10.30 7.78
CA LEU A 217 3.76 -9.02 7.64
C LEU A 217 5.29 -9.20 7.63
N GLU A 218 5.84 -9.92 8.60
CA GLU A 218 7.30 -10.10 8.73
C GLU A 218 7.90 -10.93 7.59
N ASN A 219 7.18 -11.95 7.12
CA ASN A 219 7.60 -12.79 6.00
C ASN A 219 7.52 -12.02 4.67
N ALA A 220 6.40 -11.34 4.44
CA ALA A 220 6.17 -10.54 3.25
C ALA A 220 7.14 -9.35 3.17
N LYS A 221 7.45 -8.69 4.29
CA LYS A 221 8.39 -7.57 4.36
C LYS A 221 9.74 -7.90 3.73
N LYS A 222 10.33 -9.06 4.06
CA LYS A 222 11.64 -9.47 3.52
C LYS A 222 11.62 -9.60 1.99
N GLN A 223 10.56 -10.18 1.44
CA GLN A 223 10.44 -10.43 0.01
C GLN A 223 10.01 -9.18 -0.76
N VAL A 224 8.97 -8.48 -0.28
CA VAL A 224 8.34 -7.36 -0.97
C VAL A 224 9.18 -6.09 -0.88
N CYS A 225 9.77 -5.78 0.27
CA CYS A 225 10.65 -4.62 0.38
C CYS A 225 11.93 -4.82 -0.47
N GLY A 226 12.35 -6.07 -0.68
CA GLY A 226 13.47 -6.43 -1.57
C GLY A 226 13.30 -5.94 -3.01
N PHE A 227 12.07 -5.70 -3.48
CA PHE A 227 11.86 -5.15 -4.82
C PHE A 227 12.43 -3.74 -4.97
N VAL A 228 12.29 -2.88 -3.97
CA VAL A 228 12.59 -1.44 -4.09
C VAL A 228 13.71 -0.96 -3.18
N LYS A 229 14.36 -1.87 -2.45
CA LYS A 229 15.60 -1.60 -1.73
C LYS A 229 16.75 -1.18 -2.66
#